data_AF-A0A834HFD8-F1
#
_entry.id   AF-A0A834HFD8-F1
#
_cell.length_a   1.000
_cell.length_b   1.000
_cell.length_c   1.000
_cell.angle_alpha   90.00
_cell.angle_beta   90.00
_cell.angle_gamma   90.00
#
_symmetry.space_group_name_H-M   'P 1'
#
loop_
_entity.id
_entity.type
_entity.pdbx_description
1 polymer ?
#
loop_
_entity_poly.entity_id
_entity_poly.type
_entity_poly.pdbx_seq_one_letter_code
_entity_poly.pdbx_strand_id
1 'polypeptide(L)'
;MEQEGQRHSSNPSAMLAAVLCKRAKLHEELRNIEKQVYDMETSYLQDPSQCGNVLKGFEGFLSSSKSTTLLKRSRKFQPEDRLFSLSSVTSPAAEEHVVGRDVGGLAANGQGKPKRGRGGPRDAKRIRQSSDADYDYEDDPDLL
;
A
#
# COMPACT_ATOMS: atom_id res chain seq x y z
N MET A 1 52.73 -3.28 48.34
CA MET A 1 52.94 -2.85 46.93
C MET A 1 51.70 -3.26 46.18
N GLU A 2 50.74 -2.35 46.06
CA GLU A 2 49.47 -2.59 45.39
C GLU A 2 49.54 -1.86 44.05
N GLN A 3 49.62 -2.60 42.95
CA GLN A 3 49.44 -2.03 41.61
C GLN A 3 47.95 -1.99 41.33
N GLU A 4 47.32 -0.90 41.76
CA GLU A 4 45.94 -0.58 41.47
C GLU A 4 45.83 0.10 40.11
N GLY A 5 44.87 -0.34 39.29
CA GLY A 5 44.32 0.49 38.22
C GLY A 5 44.99 0.40 36.87
N GLN A 6 44.97 -0.79 36.25
CA GLN A 6 45.04 -0.90 34.79
C GLN A 6 43.76 -0.29 34.19
N ARG A 7 43.70 1.04 34.13
CA ARG A 7 42.75 1.74 33.27
C ARG A 7 43.07 1.28 31.85
N HIS A 8 42.18 0.50 31.28
CA HIS A 8 42.08 0.28 29.85
C HIS A 8 41.99 1.67 29.19
N SER A 9 43.13 2.26 28.82
CA SER A 9 43.17 3.46 27.99
C SER A 9 42.81 3.01 26.58
N SER A 10 41.53 2.72 26.36
CA SER A 10 40.99 2.47 25.04
C SER A 10 41.26 3.72 24.22
N ASN A 11 42.20 3.63 23.29
CA ASN A 11 42.56 4.73 22.41
C ASN A 11 41.27 5.20 21.71
N PRO A 12 40.81 6.45 21.91
CA PRO A 12 39.53 6.92 21.38
C PRO A 12 39.48 6.82 19.85
N SER A 13 40.64 6.96 19.19
CA SER A 13 40.75 6.75 17.74
C SER A 13 40.48 5.30 17.33
N ALA A 14 40.97 4.33 18.11
CA ALA A 14 40.75 2.91 17.84
C ALA A 14 39.29 2.53 18.08
N MET A 15 38.66 3.07 19.13
CA MET A 15 37.22 2.89 19.37
C MET A 15 36.37 3.46 18.24
N LEU A 16 36.66 4.68 17.79
CA LEU A 16 35.95 5.31 16.68
C LEU A 16 36.08 4.47 15.39
N ALA A 17 37.30 4.01 15.07
CA ALA A 17 37.52 3.15 13.91
C ALA A 17 36.72 1.85 13.99
N ALA A 18 36.66 1.21 15.17
CA ALA A 18 35.86 0.01 15.39
C ALA A 18 34.36 0.26 15.18
N VAL A 19 33.83 1.37 15.69
CA VAL A 19 32.41 1.76 15.51
C VAL A 19 32.10 2.04 14.04
N LEU A 20 32.97 2.76 13.33
CA LEU A 20 32.81 3.02 11.89
C LEU A 20 32.87 1.74 11.06
N CYS A 21 33.78 0.83 11.39
CA CYS A 21 33.86 -0.49 10.75
C CYS A 21 32.58 -1.31 11.00
N LYS A 22 32.08 -1.31 12.23
CA LYS A 22 30.81 -1.98 12.57
C LYS A 22 29.64 -1.38 11.80
N ARG A 23 29.56 -0.05 11.72
CA ARG A 23 28.54 0.66 10.94
C ARG A 23 28.59 0.25 9.47
N ALA A 24 29.78 0.20 8.86
CA ALA A 24 29.95 -0.22 7.48
C ALA A 24 29.48 -1.67 7.25
N LYS A 25 29.82 -2.60 8.15
CA LYS A 25 29.35 -3.99 8.09
C LYS A 25 27.83 -4.10 8.18
N LEU A 26 27.20 -3.35 9.09
CA LEU A 26 25.74 -3.35 9.23
C LEU A 26 25.03 -2.78 8.00
N HIS A 27 25.58 -1.74 7.38
CA HIS A 27 25.05 -1.24 6.10
C HIS A 27 25.18 -2.27 4.98
N GLU A 28 26.28 -3.02 4.93
CA GLU A 28 26.44 -4.11 3.96
C GLU A 28 25.39 -5.19 4.16
N GLU A 29 25.22 -5.64 5.41
CA GLU A 29 24.25 -6.67 5.77
C GLU A 29 22.81 -6.22 5.47
N LEU A 30 22.47 -4.97 5.78
CA LEU A 30 21.18 -4.38 5.43
C LEU A 30 20.92 -4.45 3.92
N ARG A 31 21.87 -4.00 3.09
CA ARG A 31 21.74 -4.05 1.62
C ARG A 31 21.56 -5.47 1.11
N ASN A 32 22.25 -6.44 1.70
CA ASN A 32 22.12 -7.84 1.33
C ASN A 32 20.73 -8.40 1.65
N ILE A 33 20.18 -8.07 2.83
CA ILE A 33 18.84 -8.48 3.23
C ILE A 33 17.78 -7.82 2.35
N GLU A 34 17.89 -6.52 2.10
CA GLU A 34 16.94 -5.79 1.24
C GLU A 34 16.91 -6.36 -0.18
N LYS A 35 18.08 -6.69 -0.73
CA LYS A 35 18.18 -7.36 -2.02
C LYS A 35 17.52 -8.75 -1.98
N GLN A 36 17.78 -9.53 -0.94
CA GLN A 36 17.17 -10.86 -0.79
C GLN A 36 15.65 -10.78 -0.74
N VAL A 37 15.10 -9.84 0.03
CA VAL A 37 13.65 -9.62 0.11
C VAL A 37 13.08 -9.27 -1.27
N TYR A 38 13.73 -8.35 -1.99
CA TYR A 38 13.32 -7.95 -3.33
C TYR A 38 13.30 -9.12 -4.33
N ASP A 39 14.34 -9.94 -4.33
CA ASP A 39 14.46 -11.11 -5.21
C ASP A 39 13.39 -12.17 -4.87
N MET A 40 13.18 -12.42 -3.58
CA MET A 40 12.16 -13.35 -3.09
C MET A 40 10.74 -12.89 -3.42
N GLU A 41 10.44 -11.60 -3.24
CA GLU A 41 9.15 -11.03 -3.62
C GLU A 41 8.89 -11.16 -5.12
N THR A 42 9.92 -10.92 -5.94
CA THR A 42 9.81 -11.08 -7.40
C THR A 42 9.42 -12.51 -7.76
N SER A 43 10.10 -13.50 -7.19
CA SER A 43 9.81 -14.91 -7.40
C SER A 43 8.40 -15.28 -6.90
N TYR A 44 8.03 -14.83 -5.70
CA TYR A 44 6.75 -15.17 -5.06
C TYR A 44 5.53 -14.56 -5.76
N LEU A 45 5.62 -13.31 -6.20
CA LEU A 45 4.48 -12.58 -6.79
C LEU A 45 4.32 -12.80 -8.29
N GLN A 46 5.38 -13.21 -8.99
CA GLN A 46 5.31 -13.51 -10.43
C GLN A 46 4.88 -14.95 -10.74
N ASP A 47 4.80 -15.84 -9.74
CA ASP A 47 4.39 -17.23 -9.93
C ASP A 47 2.96 -17.32 -10.50
N PRO A 48 2.78 -17.74 -11.77
CA PRO A 48 1.47 -17.83 -12.40
C PRO A 48 0.59 -18.94 -11.83
N SER A 49 1.18 -19.90 -11.11
CA SER A 49 0.49 -21.07 -10.56
C SER A 49 -0.23 -20.80 -9.24
N GLN A 50 -0.08 -19.59 -8.69
CA GLN A 50 -0.62 -19.24 -7.38
C GLN A 50 -2.13 -18.99 -7.41
N CYS A 51 -2.90 -19.90 -6.81
CA CYS A 51 -4.33 -19.70 -6.50
C CYS A 51 -4.56 -18.84 -5.25
N GLY A 52 -3.82 -17.74 -5.11
CA GLY A 52 -3.87 -16.85 -3.95
C GLY A 52 -2.49 -16.48 -3.43
N ASN A 53 -2.37 -15.33 -2.78
CA ASN A 53 -1.11 -14.83 -2.24
C ASN A 53 -1.37 -13.97 -0.99
N VAL A 54 -0.31 -13.62 -0.26
CA VAL A 54 -0.43 -12.83 0.99
C VAL A 54 -1.14 -11.48 0.79
N LEU A 55 -1.11 -10.91 -0.41
CA LEU A 55 -1.72 -9.62 -0.74
C LEU A 55 -3.21 -9.74 -1.09
N LYS A 56 -3.60 -10.83 -1.74
CA LYS A 56 -4.95 -11.07 -2.28
C LYS A 56 -5.77 -12.06 -1.46
N GLY A 57 -5.14 -12.77 -0.54
CA GLY A 57 -5.72 -13.87 0.24
C GLY A 57 -5.69 -15.22 -0.50
N PHE A 58 -6.07 -16.26 0.23
CA PHE A 58 -6.04 -17.67 -0.20
C PHE A 58 -7.44 -18.28 -0.41
N GLU A 59 -8.48 -17.45 -0.53
CA GLU A 59 -9.87 -17.89 -0.67
C GLU A 59 -10.07 -18.78 -1.92
N GLY A 60 -9.26 -18.62 -2.96
CA GLY A 60 -9.28 -19.44 -4.18
C GLY A 60 -9.05 -20.93 -3.94
N PHE A 61 -8.40 -21.31 -2.83
CA PHE A 61 -8.19 -22.71 -2.45
C PHE A 61 -9.41 -23.34 -1.76
N LEU A 62 -10.26 -22.53 -1.13
CA LEU A 62 -11.44 -23.00 -0.39
C LEU A 62 -12.65 -23.17 -1.30
N SER A 63 -12.68 -22.48 -2.43
CA SER A 63 -13.77 -22.56 -3.39
C SER A 63 -13.61 -23.75 -4.34
N SER A 64 -14.18 -24.90 -3.97
CA SER A 64 -14.45 -26.01 -4.90
C SER A 64 -15.39 -25.60 -6.06
N SER A 65 -16.16 -24.53 -5.86
CA SER A 65 -17.08 -24.00 -6.87
C SER A 65 -16.42 -22.96 -7.76
N LYS A 66 -16.74 -23.01 -9.05
CA LYS A 66 -16.22 -22.18 -10.16
C LYS A 66 -16.69 -20.71 -10.06
N SER A 67 -16.59 -20.07 -8.90
CA SER A 67 -16.84 -18.62 -8.78
C SER A 67 -15.66 -17.85 -9.37
N THR A 68 -15.70 -17.68 -10.69
CA THR A 68 -14.69 -17.04 -11.54
C THR A 68 -14.50 -15.54 -11.28
N THR A 69 -15.08 -14.97 -10.24
CA THR A 69 -15.08 -13.52 -9.99
C THR A 69 -13.76 -13.00 -9.40
N LEU A 70 -13.01 -13.83 -8.66
CA LEU A 70 -11.70 -13.45 -8.10
C LEU A 70 -10.58 -13.52 -9.16
N LEU A 71 -10.57 -14.56 -9.99
CA LEU A 71 -9.61 -14.70 -11.10
C LEU A 71 -9.72 -13.53 -12.09
N LYS A 72 -10.93 -13.02 -12.35
CA LYS A 72 -11.16 -11.88 -13.24
C LYS A 72 -10.69 -10.52 -12.69
N ARG A 73 -10.36 -10.42 -11.40
CA ARG A 73 -9.77 -9.21 -10.79
C ARG A 73 -8.28 -9.30 -10.54
N SER A 74 -7.62 -10.42 -10.88
CA SER A 74 -6.17 -10.51 -10.73
C SER A 74 -5.50 -9.63 -11.79
N ARG A 75 -5.21 -8.38 -11.42
CA ARG A 75 -4.36 -7.49 -12.20
C ARG A 75 -2.92 -8.02 -12.18
N LYS A 76 -2.17 -7.70 -13.24
CA LYS A 76 -0.75 -8.01 -13.36
C LYS A 76 0.01 -7.38 -12.19
N PHE A 77 1.01 -8.11 -11.69
CA PHE A 77 1.98 -7.63 -10.70
C PHE A 77 2.43 -6.20 -11.04
N GLN A 78 2.32 -5.30 -10.07
CA GLN A 78 2.81 -3.94 -10.15
C GLN A 78 3.97 -3.72 -9.16
N PRO A 79 4.91 -2.79 -9.43
CA PRO A 79 5.95 -2.45 -8.46
C PRO A 79 5.40 -2.04 -7.08
N GLU A 80 4.21 -1.43 -7.04
CA GLU A 80 3.46 -1.10 -5.83
C GLU A 80 3.11 -2.31 -4.95
N ASP A 81 3.03 -3.51 -5.53
CA ASP A 81 2.66 -4.73 -4.81
C ASP A 81 3.82 -5.26 -3.91
N ARG A 82 5.02 -4.70 -4.03
CA ARG A 82 6.23 -5.10 -3.27
C ARG A 82 6.23 -4.57 -1.82
N LEU A 83 5.18 -4.90 -1.05
CA LEU A 83 4.97 -4.35 0.29
C LEU A 83 6.16 -4.57 1.25
N PHE A 84 6.88 -5.69 1.14
CA PHE A 84 8.01 -5.98 2.03
C PHE A 84 9.22 -5.13 1.65
N SER A 85 9.57 -5.02 0.36
CA SER A 85 10.64 -4.10 -0.05
C SER A 85 10.26 -2.64 0.24
N LEU A 86 9.03 -2.22 -0.02
CA LEU A 86 8.54 -0.85 0.23
C LEU A 86 8.44 -0.50 1.72
N SER A 87 8.57 -1.48 2.62
CA SER A 87 8.68 -1.22 4.06
C SER A 87 10.04 -0.63 4.48
N SER A 88 11.05 -0.72 3.61
CA SER A 88 12.34 -0.05 3.80
C SER A 88 12.53 1.06 2.76
N VAL A 89 12.82 2.26 3.25
CA VAL A 89 13.10 3.44 2.41
C VAL A 89 14.46 3.37 1.70
N THR A 90 15.33 2.44 2.11
CA THR A 90 16.65 2.21 1.49
C THR A 90 16.64 1.01 0.53
N SER A 91 15.50 0.35 0.34
CA SER A 91 15.42 -0.82 -0.53
C SER A 91 15.51 -0.47 -2.02
N PRO A 92 15.94 -1.44 -2.87
CA PRO A 92 15.93 -1.27 -4.32
C PRO A 92 14.55 -0.92 -4.91
N ALA A 93 13.47 -1.42 -4.30
CA ALA A 93 12.11 -1.12 -4.76
C ALA A 93 11.73 0.35 -4.51
N ALA A 94 12.21 0.96 -3.43
CA ALA A 94 11.93 2.35 -3.13
C ALA A 94 12.52 3.29 -4.21
N GLU A 95 13.72 2.96 -4.71
CA GLU A 95 14.34 3.69 -5.82
C GLU A 95 13.52 3.57 -7.12
N GLU A 96 13.07 2.36 -7.47
CA GLU A 96 12.22 2.12 -8.65
C GLU A 96 10.88 2.85 -8.55
N HIS A 97 10.27 2.85 -7.36
CA HIS A 97 8.95 3.47 -7.12
C HIS A 97 8.98 4.99 -7.29
N VAL A 98 10.03 5.63 -6.79
CA VAL A 98 10.23 7.08 -6.92
C VAL A 98 10.43 7.45 -8.39
N VAL A 99 11.27 6.71 -9.12
CA VAL A 99 11.53 6.95 -10.55
C VAL A 99 10.28 6.71 -11.41
N GLY A 100 9.42 5.75 -11.05
CA GLY A 100 8.17 5.47 -11.75
C GLY A 100 7.13 6.60 -11.63
N ARG A 101 7.11 7.33 -10.52
CA ARG A 101 6.19 8.47 -10.31
C ARG A 101 6.54 9.69 -11.17
N ASP A 102 7.82 9.96 -11.37
CA ASP A 102 8.28 11.14 -12.11
C ASP A 102 8.14 11.00 -13.64
N VAL A 103 7.95 9.78 -14.16
CA VAL A 103 7.85 9.51 -15.61
C VAL A 103 6.45 9.02 -16.04
N GLY A 104 5.58 8.62 -15.12
CA GLY A 104 4.33 7.89 -15.44
C GLY A 104 3.03 8.40 -14.84
N GLY A 105 3.02 9.56 -14.19
CA GLY A 105 1.92 10.07 -13.35
C GLY A 105 0.56 10.39 -14.00
N LEU A 106 0.15 9.76 -15.12
CA LEU A 106 -1.14 9.99 -15.79
C LEU A 106 -1.85 8.73 -16.36
N ALA A 107 -1.35 7.50 -16.16
CA ALA A 107 -1.97 6.32 -16.77
C ALA A 107 -2.83 5.49 -15.79
N ALA A 108 -4.13 5.79 -15.81
CA ALA A 108 -5.24 4.82 -15.73
C ALA A 108 -5.54 4.13 -14.38
N ASN A 109 -6.20 4.87 -13.49
CA ASN A 109 -7.19 4.26 -12.61
C ASN A 109 -8.43 5.19 -12.52
N GLY A 110 -9.48 4.85 -13.25
CA GLY A 110 -10.71 5.62 -13.32
C GLY A 110 -11.84 4.83 -13.95
N GLN A 111 -12.29 3.78 -13.27
CA GLN A 111 -13.60 3.19 -13.52
C GLN A 111 -14.68 4.17 -13.04
N GLY A 112 -15.57 4.56 -13.94
CA GLY A 112 -16.78 5.29 -13.59
C GLY A 112 -17.46 5.83 -14.84
N LYS A 113 -18.27 5.00 -15.50
CA LYS A 113 -19.33 5.51 -16.39
C LYS A 113 -20.49 5.97 -15.51
N PRO A 114 -20.78 7.27 -15.35
CA PRO A 114 -22.13 7.69 -15.01
C PRO A 114 -22.97 7.75 -16.28
N LYS A 115 -24.18 7.20 -16.17
CA LYS A 115 -25.26 7.27 -17.15
C LYS A 115 -25.43 8.69 -17.71
N ARG A 116 -25.74 8.75 -19.02
CA ARG A 116 -26.27 9.92 -19.72
C ARG A 116 -27.31 10.66 -18.89
N GLY A 117 -27.11 11.97 -18.72
CA GLY A 117 -28.13 12.94 -18.31
C GLY A 117 -27.84 14.26 -19.00
N ARG A 118 -28.34 14.46 -20.22
CA ARG A 118 -28.32 15.76 -20.92
C ARG A 118 -29.33 16.67 -20.22
N GLY A 119 -28.90 17.85 -19.81
CA GLY A 119 -29.77 18.89 -19.25
C GLY A 119 -30.80 19.42 -20.26
N GLY A 120 -32.04 19.53 -19.79
CA GLY A 120 -33.18 20.42 -20.10
C GLY A 120 -33.54 20.82 -21.56
N PRO A 121 -34.58 21.66 -21.78
CA PRO A 121 -35.77 21.93 -20.96
C PRO A 121 -37.09 21.89 -21.79
N ARG A 122 -38.23 22.13 -21.10
CA ARG A 122 -39.60 22.39 -21.59
C ARG A 122 -40.49 21.14 -21.79
N ASP A 123 -41.55 21.05 -21.00
CA ASP A 123 -42.88 21.37 -21.55
C ASP A 123 -43.88 21.73 -20.45
N ALA A 124 -44.84 22.53 -20.87
CA ALA A 124 -45.78 23.23 -20.04
C ALA A 124 -47.05 22.40 -19.75
N LYS A 125 -47.69 22.74 -18.62
CA LYS A 125 -49.13 22.90 -18.44
C LYS A 125 -49.96 21.67 -18.01
N ARG A 126 -50.46 21.81 -16.78
CA ARG A 126 -51.71 21.29 -16.18
C ARG A 126 -51.85 19.78 -16.05
N ILE A 127 -51.91 19.32 -14.81
CA ILE A 127 -53.03 18.56 -14.27
C ILE A 127 -53.17 18.86 -12.76
N ARG A 128 -54.43 18.86 -12.35
CA ARG A 128 -55.04 19.34 -11.12
C ARG A 128 -55.17 18.17 -10.13
N GLN A 129 -55.17 18.49 -8.83
CA GLN A 129 -55.84 17.83 -7.70
C GLN A 129 -54.93 17.32 -6.58
N SER A 130 -55.18 17.91 -5.39
CA SER A 130 -55.37 17.23 -4.09
C SER A 130 -54.13 16.57 -3.50
N SER A 131 -53.66 16.86 -2.28
CA SER A 131 -54.36 17.25 -1.05
C SER A 131 -53.32 17.78 -0.05
N ASP A 132 -53.75 18.70 0.79
CA ASP A 132 -53.04 19.25 1.95
C ASP A 132 -52.42 18.20 2.87
N ALA A 133 -51.23 18.53 3.38
CA ALA A 133 -50.81 18.28 4.75
C ALA A 133 -49.56 19.13 5.02
N ASP A 134 -49.80 20.42 5.33
CA ASP A 134 -48.87 21.21 6.13
C ASP A 134 -48.74 20.53 7.49
N TYR A 135 -47.53 20.09 7.83
CA TYR A 135 -47.13 19.91 9.22
C TYR A 135 -45.77 20.57 9.38
N ASP A 136 -45.86 21.85 9.68
CA ASP A 136 -44.82 22.63 10.35
C ASP A 136 -44.58 22.00 11.72
N TYR A 137 -43.43 21.34 11.87
CA TYR A 137 -42.86 20.95 13.17
C TYR A 137 -41.37 21.30 13.11
N GLU A 138 -41.12 22.61 13.08
CA GLU A 138 -39.92 23.21 13.68
C GLU A 138 -39.77 22.72 15.14
N ASP A 139 -38.53 22.45 15.52
CA ASP A 139 -38.02 22.34 16.89
C ASP A 139 -38.80 21.46 17.90
N ASP A 140 -38.31 20.22 18.11
CA ASP A 140 -38.41 19.58 19.43
C ASP A 140 -37.04 18.97 19.81
N PRO A 141 -36.16 19.75 20.48
CA PRO A 141 -35.05 19.19 21.23
C PRO A 141 -35.58 18.61 22.56
N ASP A 142 -35.06 17.43 22.89
CA ASP A 142 -35.25 16.68 24.14
C ASP A 142 -36.43 15.69 24.16
N LEU A 143 -36.11 14.38 24.25
CA LEU A 143 -36.69 13.44 25.21
C LEU A 143 -35.99 12.05 25.15
N LEU A 144 -35.26 11.77 26.24
CA LEU A 144 -34.68 10.51 26.76
C LEU A 144 -33.36 9.99 26.17
#